data_AF-A0A6A6GUK6-F1
#
_entry.id   AF-A0A6A6GUK6-F1
#
_cell.length_a   1.000
_cell.length_b   1.000
_cell.length_c   1.000
_cell.angle_alpha   90.00
_cell.angle_beta   90.00
_cell.angle_gamma   90.00
#
_symmetry.space_group_name_H-M   'P 1'
#
loop_
_entity.id
_entity.type
_entity.pdbx_description
1 polymer ?
#
loop_
_entity_poly.entity_id
_entity_poly.type
_entity_poly.pdbx_seq_one_letter_code
_entity_poly.pdbx_strand_id
1 'polypeptide(L)'
;RLKRQQVAAACKACHRRKSKCDGVRPACTACQQRGIPCHYDVEPEESRMMALKRRNDDLERELARLWELFTFLRTRPLPEAHQILERMRSSSDLLAVLQSVKDGDLL
;
A
#
# COMPACT_ATOMS: atom_id res chain seq x y z
N ARG A 1 20.32 35.05 2.93
CA ARG A 1 20.19 33.64 3.37
C ARG A 1 19.50 32.85 2.26
N LEU A 2 20.18 31.90 1.62
CA LEU A 2 19.55 31.03 0.61
C LEU A 2 18.42 30.23 1.28
N LYS A 3 17.21 30.35 0.73
CA LYS A 3 15.99 29.71 1.23
C LYS A 3 16.24 28.19 1.28
N ARG A 4 16.04 27.57 2.44
CA ARG A 4 16.14 26.11 2.59
C ARG A 4 15.16 25.48 1.59
N GLN A 5 15.67 24.84 0.55
CA GLN A 5 14.83 24.04 -0.33
C GLN A 5 14.44 22.79 0.45
N GLN A 6 13.19 22.76 0.91
CA GLN A 6 12.65 21.67 1.70
C GLN A 6 12.39 20.51 0.75
N VAL A 7 13.10 19.41 0.93
CA VAL A 7 12.88 18.17 0.18
C VAL A 7 11.72 17.40 0.81
N ALA A 8 10.86 16.80 -0.02
CA ALA A 8 9.70 16.03 0.46
C ALA A 8 10.11 14.80 1.29
N ALA A 9 11.22 14.15 0.90
CA ALA A 9 11.82 13.05 1.64
C ALA A 9 13.35 13.00 1.46
N ALA A 10 14.07 12.76 2.55
CA ALA A 10 15.48 12.40 2.50
C ALA A 10 15.63 10.91 2.15
N CYS A 11 16.69 10.52 1.42
CA CYS A 11 16.99 9.11 1.16
C CYS A 11 17.20 8.32 2.47
N LYS A 12 17.08 6.98 2.44
CA LYS A 12 17.21 6.13 3.65
C LYS A 12 18.53 6.34 4.38
N ALA A 13 19.62 6.49 3.64
CA ALA A 13 20.96 6.67 4.19
C ALA A 13 21.13 7.99 4.94
N CYS A 14 20.64 9.10 4.39
CA CYS A 14 20.65 10.41 5.05
C CYS A 14 19.67 10.46 6.22
N HIS A 15 18.49 9.85 6.07
CA HIS A 15 17.49 9.76 7.15
C HIS A 15 18.05 9.01 8.37
N ARG A 16 18.64 7.82 8.17
CA ARG A 16 19.26 7.03 9.25
C ARG A 16 20.40 7.78 9.95
N ARG A 17 21.20 8.54 9.19
CA ARG A 17 22.32 9.31 9.73
C ARG A 17 21.92 10.70 10.24
N LYS A 18 20.64 11.09 10.11
CA LYS A 18 20.14 12.44 10.42
C LYS A 18 20.95 13.54 9.72
N SER A 19 21.46 13.27 8.51
CA SER A 19 22.25 14.22 7.72
C SER A 19 21.39 14.94 6.68
N LYS A 20 21.87 16.10 6.20
CA LYS A 20 21.20 16.85 5.14
C LYS A 20 21.16 16.02 3.85
N CYS A 21 19.98 15.92 3.26
CA CYS A 21 19.75 15.36 1.93
C CYS A 21 19.23 16.46 1.02
N ASP A 22 19.73 16.51 -0.21
CA ASP A 22 19.33 17.46 -1.24
C ASP A 22 18.21 16.93 -2.14
N GLY A 23 17.78 15.67 -1.95
CA GLY A 23 16.66 15.08 -2.69
C GLY A 23 17.00 14.67 -4.12
N VAL A 24 18.25 14.86 -4.58
CA VAL A 24 18.66 14.49 -5.94
C VAL A 24 18.55 12.97 -6.13
N ARG A 25 18.09 12.57 -7.33
CA ARG A 25 17.92 11.18 -7.76
C ARG A 25 18.72 10.94 -9.05
N PRO A 26 19.29 9.75 -9.29
CA PRO A 26 19.12 8.51 -8.51
C PRO A 26 19.90 8.46 -7.18
N ALA A 27 20.91 9.32 -6.99
CA ALA A 27 21.67 9.42 -5.74
C ALA A 27 21.83 10.88 -5.30
N CYS A 28 21.64 11.14 -4.00
CA CYS A 28 21.84 12.46 -3.42
C CYS A 28 23.34 12.81 -3.34
N THR A 29 23.70 14.10 -3.41
CA THR A 29 25.12 14.52 -3.41
C THR A 29 25.88 13.98 -2.20
N ALA A 30 25.23 13.97 -1.03
CA ALA A 30 25.85 13.47 0.21
C ALA A 30 26.15 11.97 0.17
N CYS A 31 25.33 11.15 -0.50
CA CYS A 31 25.60 9.72 -0.66
C CYS A 31 26.64 9.47 -1.75
N GLN A 32 26.61 10.24 -2.84
CA GLN A 32 27.59 10.15 -3.92
C GLN A 32 29.00 10.45 -3.41
N GLN A 33 29.19 11.55 -2.68
CA GLN A 33 30.48 11.91 -2.08
C GLN A 33 31.01 10.87 -1.09
N ARG A 34 30.12 10.14 -0.43
CA ARG A 34 30.48 9.09 0.54
C ARG A 34 30.69 7.73 -0.10
N GLY A 35 30.39 7.57 -1.39
CA GLY A 35 30.48 6.27 -2.08
C GLY A 35 29.57 5.19 -1.49
N ILE A 36 28.39 5.57 -0.98
CA ILE A 36 27.46 4.62 -0.34
C ILE A 36 26.18 4.43 -1.15
N PRO A 37 25.47 3.30 -0.97
CA PRO A 37 24.17 3.08 -1.59
C PRO A 37 23.15 4.18 -1.20
N CYS A 38 22.55 4.79 -2.22
CA CYS A 38 21.47 5.77 -2.06
C CYS A 38 20.16 5.15 -2.55
N HIS A 39 19.17 5.09 -1.67
CA HIS A 39 17.85 4.57 -2.01
C HIS A 39 16.77 5.39 -1.31
N TYR A 40 15.70 5.67 -2.03
CA TYR A 40 14.49 6.32 -1.56
C TYR A 40 13.35 5.30 -1.54
N ASP A 41 12.55 5.33 -0.47
CA ASP A 41 11.37 4.50 -0.22
C ASP A 41 10.05 5.15 -0.65
N VAL A 42 10.13 6.34 -1.23
CA VAL A 42 8.98 7.14 -1.65
C VAL A 42 9.29 7.85 -2.96
N GLU A 43 8.26 8.27 -3.67
CA GLU A 43 8.37 9.09 -4.88
C GLU A 43 8.88 10.51 -4.56
N PRO A 44 9.44 11.26 -5.53
CA PRO A 44 10.07 12.56 -5.30
C PRO A 44 9.14 13.61 -4.67
N GLU A 45 7.86 13.59 -5.03
CA GLU A 45 6.83 14.51 -4.56
C GLU A 45 6.13 14.03 -3.28
N GLU A 46 6.39 12.79 -2.86
CA GLU A 46 5.71 12.17 -1.74
C GLU A 46 6.56 12.17 -0.47
N SER A 47 5.97 12.68 0.62
CA SER A 47 6.55 12.51 1.95
C SER A 47 6.31 11.09 2.46
N ARG A 48 7.23 10.57 3.30
CA ARG A 48 7.04 9.27 3.98
C ARG A 48 5.71 9.15 4.72
N MET A 49 5.24 10.24 5.32
CA MET A 49 3.96 10.25 6.02
C MET A 49 2.79 10.03 5.06
N MET A 50 2.80 10.68 3.90
CA MET A 50 1.76 10.49 2.88
C MET A 50 1.79 9.07 2.30
N ALA A 51 2.98 8.50 2.06
CA ALA A 51 3.13 7.13 1.57
C ALA A 51 2.58 6.10 2.58
N LEU A 52 2.91 6.29 3.87
CA LEU A 52 2.41 5.43 4.94
C LEU A 52 0.89 5.57 5.11
N LYS A 53 0.37 6.79 5.07
CA LYS A 53 -1.07 7.04 5.14
C LYS A 53 -1.80 6.36 3.99
N ARG A 54 -1.33 6.54 2.74
CA ARG A 54 -1.92 5.89 1.57
C ARG A 54 -1.97 4.37 1.72
N ARG A 55 -0.86 3.77 2.14
CA ARG A 55 -0.78 2.32 2.38
C ARG A 55 -1.71 1.87 3.50
N ASN A 56 -1.85 2.66 4.57
CA ASN A 56 -2.82 2.37 5.62
C ASN A 56 -4.24 2.41 5.09
N ASP A 57 -4.60 3.46 4.34
CA ASP A 57 -5.92 3.60 3.72
C ASP A 57 -6.21 2.44 2.73
N ASP A 58 -5.20 1.97 1.99
CA ASP A 58 -5.30 0.78 1.12
C ASP A 58 -5.58 -0.50 1.92
N LEU A 59 -4.82 -0.73 3.00
CA LEU A 59 -5.00 -1.89 3.88
C LEU A 59 -6.36 -1.88 4.59
N GLU A 60 -6.82 -0.71 5.04
CA GLU A 60 -8.14 -0.55 5.65
C GLU A 60 -9.26 -0.86 4.64
N ARG A 61 -9.12 -0.43 3.38
CA ARG A 61 -10.06 -0.79 2.30
C ARG A 61 -10.08 -2.29 2.04
N GLU A 62 -8.92 -2.94 1.98
CA GLU A 62 -8.83 -4.38 1.74
C GLU A 62 -9.43 -5.17 2.90
N LEU A 63 -9.14 -4.77 4.14
CA LEU A 63 -9.75 -5.34 5.33
C LEU A 63 -11.27 -5.22 5.28
N ALA A 64 -11.82 -4.05 4.97
CA ALA A 64 -13.27 -3.84 4.86
C ALA A 64 -13.93 -4.79 3.84
N ARG A 65 -13.27 -5.04 2.70
CA ARG A 65 -13.74 -5.97 1.67
C ARG A 65 -13.75 -7.43 2.16
N LEU A 66 -12.71 -7.85 2.87
CA LEU A 66 -12.66 -9.19 3.47
C LEU A 66 -13.75 -9.37 4.53
N TRP A 67 -13.97 -8.36 5.37
CA TRP A 67 -15.08 -8.36 6.35
C TRP A 67 -16.46 -8.46 5.68
N GLU A 68 -16.64 -7.85 4.51
CA GLU A 68 -17.87 -7.96 3.73
C GLU A 68 -18.09 -9.39 3.23
N LEU A 69 -17.05 -10.07 2.75
CA LEU A 69 -17.12 -11.47 2.35
C LEU A 69 -17.52 -12.38 3.53
N PHE A 70 -16.91 -12.19 4.70
CA PHE A 70 -17.33 -12.89 5.93
C PHE A 70 -18.76 -12.57 6.33
N THR A 71 -19.20 -11.33 6.10
CA THR A 71 -20.59 -10.93 6.36
C THR A 71 -21.53 -11.70 5.45
N PHE A 72 -21.25 -11.83 4.15
CA PHE A 72 -22.07 -12.62 3.23
C PHE A 72 -22.13 -14.10 3.61
N LEU A 73 -21.00 -14.70 4.03
CA LEU A 73 -20.99 -16.07 4.53
C LEU A 73 -21.89 -16.26 5.76
N ARG A 74 -21.98 -15.23 6.63
CA ARG A 74 -22.76 -15.29 7.88
C ARG A 74 -24.25 -15.01 7.67
N THR A 75 -24.61 -14.12 6.75
CA THR A 75 -25.99 -13.58 6.66
C THR A 75 -26.82 -14.15 5.52
N ARG A 76 -26.20 -14.74 4.49
CA ARG A 76 -26.93 -15.33 3.36
C ARG A 76 -27.45 -16.74 3.67
N PRO A 77 -28.47 -17.22 2.95
CA PRO A 77 -28.93 -18.60 3.04
C PRO A 77 -27.80 -19.62 2.82
N LEU A 78 -27.89 -20.78 3.49
CA LEU A 78 -26.85 -21.82 3.45
C LEU A 78 -26.44 -22.25 2.02
N PRO A 79 -27.36 -22.44 1.05
CA PRO A 79 -26.98 -22.78 -0.32
C PRO A 79 -26.09 -21.71 -0.97
N GLU A 80 -26.40 -20.43 -0.77
CA GLU A 80 -25.59 -19.32 -1.27
C GLU A 80 -24.24 -19.28 -0.56
N ALA A 81 -24.22 -19.38 0.77
CA ALA A 81 -22.98 -19.38 1.55
C ALA A 81 -22.03 -20.52 1.14
N HIS A 82 -22.55 -21.71 0.83
CA HIS A 82 -21.75 -22.81 0.30
C HIS A 82 -21.16 -22.50 -1.08
N GLN A 83 -21.91 -21.89 -1.99
CA GLN A 83 -21.38 -21.50 -3.30
C GLN A 83 -20.25 -20.46 -3.16
N ILE A 84 -20.39 -19.51 -2.23
CA ILE A 84 -19.33 -18.54 -1.91
C ILE A 84 -18.08 -19.28 -1.43
N LEU A 85 -18.24 -20.23 -0.49
CA LEU A 85 -17.13 -21.02 0.02
C LEU A 85 -16.44 -21.85 -1.06
N GLU A 86 -17.18 -22.50 -1.95
CA GLU A 86 -16.61 -23.27 -3.07
C GLU A 86 -15.79 -22.35 -4.00
N ARG A 87 -16.29 -21.16 -4.33
CA ARG A 87 -15.53 -20.17 -5.11
C ARG A 87 -14.26 -19.71 -4.41
N MET A 88 -14.31 -19.49 -3.09
CA MET A 88 -13.13 -19.17 -2.28
C MET A 88 -12.11 -20.30 -2.28
N ARG A 89 -12.56 -21.57 -2.33
CA ARG A 89 -11.66 -22.73 -2.39
C ARG A 89 -11.05 -22.93 -3.77
N SER A 90 -11.75 -22.52 -4.84
CA SER A 90 -11.28 -22.64 -6.22
C SER A 90 -10.47 -21.43 -6.73
N SER A 91 -10.48 -20.30 -6.01
CA SER A 91 -9.79 -19.06 -6.37
C SER A 91 -8.77 -18.66 -5.31
N SER A 92 -7.58 -18.22 -5.72
CA SER A 92 -6.62 -17.56 -4.83
C SER A 92 -6.90 -16.07 -4.62
N ASP A 93 -7.78 -15.48 -5.44
CA ASP A 93 -8.18 -14.07 -5.36
C ASP A 93 -9.57 -13.94 -4.73
N LEU A 94 -9.59 -13.57 -3.44
CA LEU A 94 -10.82 -13.37 -2.67
C LEU A 94 -11.56 -12.07 -3.04
N LEU A 95 -10.87 -11.10 -3.63
CA LEU A 95 -11.44 -9.83 -4.04
C LEU A 95 -12.25 -9.99 -5.32
N ALA A 96 -11.80 -10.84 -6.24
CA ALA A 96 -12.57 -11.26 -7.40
C ALA A 96 -13.81 -12.07 -6.99
N VAL A 97 -13.68 -12.96 -6.00
CA VAL A 97 -14.84 -13.69 -5.44
C VAL A 97 -15.86 -12.72 -4.88
N LEU A 98 -15.45 -11.76 -4.05
CA LEU A 98 -16.35 -10.74 -3.50
C LEU A 98 -17.10 -9.97 -4.61
N GLN A 99 -16.43 -9.62 -5.70
CA GLN A 99 -17.06 -8.92 -6.82
C GLN A 99 -18.15 -9.78 -7.47
N SER A 100 -17.85 -11.06 -7.75
CA SER A 100 -18.83 -12.01 -8.30
C SER A 100 -20.04 -12.25 -7.39
N VAL A 101 -19.85 -12.09 -6.07
CA VAL A 101 -20.93 -12.21 -5.07
C VAL A 101 -21.83 -10.97 -5.07
N LYS A 102 -21.27 -9.80 -5.37
CA LYS A 102 -21.99 -8.51 -5.47
C LYS A 102 -22.75 -8.37 -6.78
N ASP A 103 -22.17 -8.84 -7.87
CA ASP A 103 -22.74 -8.73 -9.21
C ASP A 103 -23.98 -9.63 -9.41
N GLY A 104 -24.28 -10.47 -8.41
CA GLY A 104 -25.47 -11.32 -8.43
C GLY A 104 -25.32 -12.57 -9.27
N ASP A 105 -24.11 -12.86 -9.76
CA ASP A 105 -23.73 -14.07 -10.53
C ASP A 105 -23.82 -15.39 -9.71
N LEU A 106 -24.53 -15.35 -8.56
CA LEU A 106 -24.79 -16.46 -7.64
C LEU A 106 -26.29 -16.76 -7.51
N LEU A 107 -27.17 -16.08 -8.27
CA LEU A 107 -28.62 -16.28 -8.27
C LEU A 107 -29.11 -16.92 -9.57
#